data_AF-V7PDQ8-F1
#
_entry.id   AF-V7PDQ8-F1
#
_cell.length_a   1.000
_cell.length_b   1.000
_cell.length_c   1.000
_cell.angle_alpha   90.00
_cell.angle_beta   90.00
_cell.angle_gamma   90.00
#
_symmetry.space_group_name_H-M   'P 1'
#
loop_
_entity.id
_entity.type
_entity.pdbx_description
1 polymer ?
#
loop_
_entity_poly.entity_id
_entity_poly.type
_entity_poly.pdbx_seq_one_letter_code
_entity_poly.pdbx_strand_id
1 'polypeptide(L)'
;MLFLSNIFFRSKSKRIHVNLVSSCASNYIYSTYISPSKSKFRMSLRKHDPIVNRHVMFYQKHMKSKSKKKLTLHGINYARFTGKNKNLRPLLKRVEKSYLYGKFNKLIDSTYRSLPRMS
;
A
#
# COMPACT_ATOMS: atom_id res chain seq x y z
N MET A 1 20.35 42.45 3.39
CA MET A 1 19.41 41.44 3.94
C MET A 1 18.58 40.88 2.80
N LEU A 2 18.65 39.57 2.51
CA LEU A 2 17.98 38.97 1.35
C LEU A 2 16.56 38.49 1.71
N PHE A 3 15.55 39.26 1.29
CA PHE A 3 14.11 39.00 1.47
C PHE A 3 13.50 38.01 0.44
N LEU A 4 14.32 37.14 -0.18
CA LEU A 4 13.88 36.22 -1.25
C LEU A 4 13.51 34.81 -0.79
N SER A 5 13.61 34.53 0.51
CA SER A 5 13.38 33.18 1.07
C SER A 5 11.98 32.62 0.75
N ASN A 6 10.93 33.43 0.86
CA ASN A 6 9.55 32.95 0.66
C ASN A 6 9.22 32.53 -0.78
N ILE A 7 9.90 33.09 -1.79
CA ILE A 7 9.69 32.72 -3.20
C ILE A 7 10.39 31.40 -3.52
N PHE A 8 11.61 31.20 -3.03
CA PHE A 8 12.39 29.99 -3.29
C PHE A 8 11.88 28.76 -2.53
N PHE A 9 11.33 28.93 -1.33
CA PHE A 9 10.83 27.83 -0.50
C PHE A 9 9.37 27.42 -0.76
N ARG A 10 8.70 28.01 -1.77
CA ARG A 10 7.33 27.63 -2.13
C ARG A 10 7.34 26.29 -2.88
N SER A 11 7.20 25.20 -2.12
CA SER A 11 7.09 23.85 -2.68
C SER A 11 5.87 23.74 -3.62
N LYS A 12 6.13 23.57 -4.93
CA LYS A 12 5.11 23.35 -5.97
C LYS A 12 4.53 21.93 -5.97
N SER A 13 4.90 21.10 -5.00
CA SER A 13 4.47 19.70 -4.96
C SER A 13 3.00 19.57 -4.56
N LYS A 14 2.27 18.67 -5.23
CA LYS A 14 0.83 18.45 -5.02
C LYS A 14 0.57 18.05 -3.57
N ARG A 15 -0.23 18.84 -2.84
CA ARG A 15 -0.55 18.56 -1.43
C ARG A 15 -1.37 17.28 -1.28
N ILE A 16 -1.11 16.54 -0.21
CA ILE A 16 -1.73 15.24 0.06
C ILE A 16 -2.95 15.47 0.95
N HIS A 17 -4.11 14.97 0.52
CA HIS A 17 -5.33 15.01 1.32
C HIS A 17 -5.25 14.03 2.49
N VAL A 18 -5.63 14.50 3.67
CA VAL A 18 -5.61 13.70 4.90
C VAL A 18 -6.85 13.98 5.74
N ASN A 19 -7.27 12.94 6.44
CA ASN A 19 -8.41 13.00 7.34
C ASN A 19 -7.87 12.93 8.77
N LEU A 20 -8.31 13.85 9.62
CA LEU A 20 -8.03 13.85 11.04
C LEU A 20 -9.30 13.44 11.79
N VAL A 21 -9.16 12.59 12.81
CA VAL A 21 -10.26 12.08 13.64
C VAL A 21 -10.19 12.75 15.00
N SER A 22 -11.35 13.15 15.53
CA SER A 22 -11.49 13.74 16.85
C SER A 22 -10.98 12.81 17.96
N SER A 23 -10.26 13.36 18.94
CA SER A 23 -9.78 12.65 20.13
C SER A 23 -10.91 12.20 21.05
N CYS A 24 -12.09 12.83 20.96
CA CYS A 24 -13.24 12.54 21.81
C CYS A 24 -14.11 11.38 21.31
N ALA A 25 -13.61 10.59 20.35
CA ALA A 25 -14.32 9.44 19.76
C ALA A 25 -15.73 9.77 19.21
N SER A 26 -15.98 11.04 18.85
CA SER A 26 -17.24 11.52 18.27
C SER A 26 -17.46 11.08 16.82
N ASN A 27 -16.47 10.42 16.21
CA ASN A 27 -16.40 10.10 14.78
C ASN A 27 -16.46 11.32 13.84
N TYR A 28 -16.37 12.56 14.35
CA TYR A 28 -16.23 13.74 13.51
C TYR A 28 -14.85 13.74 12.83
N ILE A 29 -14.85 14.02 11.52
CA ILE A 29 -13.65 13.98 10.66
C ILE A 29 -13.39 15.36 10.11
N TYR A 30 -12.17 15.85 10.34
CA TYR A 30 -11.68 17.09 9.76
C TYR A 30 -10.70 16.79 8.63
N SER A 31 -11.04 17.19 7.41
CA SER A 31 -10.24 16.94 6.20
C SER A 31 -9.33 18.14 5.90
N THR A 32 -8.04 17.88 5.68
CA THR A 32 -7.03 18.91 5.38
C THR A 32 -5.99 18.42 4.38
N TYR A 33 -5.04 19.30 4.02
CA TYR A 33 -3.96 18.99 3.11
C TYR A 33 -2.59 19.16 3.78
N ILE A 34 -1.71 18.18 3.61
CA ILE A 34 -0.30 18.22 4.06
C ILE A 34 0.63 18.47 2.88
N SER A 35 1.75 19.16 3.10
CA SER A 35 2.86 19.11 2.15
C SER A 35 3.44 17.69 2.03
N PRO A 36 3.84 17.23 0.84
CA PRO A 36 4.43 15.90 0.66
C PRO A 36 5.68 15.66 1.51
N SER A 37 6.49 16.69 1.77
CA SER A 37 7.67 16.59 2.64
C SER A 37 7.33 16.26 4.10
N LYS A 38 6.16 16.68 4.58
CA LYS A 38 5.71 16.47 5.96
C LYS A 38 4.84 15.22 6.12
N SER A 39 4.56 14.48 5.03
CA SER A 39 3.67 13.31 5.06
C SER A 39 4.21 12.13 5.85
N LYS A 40 5.52 12.09 6.12
CA LYS A 40 6.16 11.09 6.98
C LYS A 40 5.71 11.21 8.45
N PHE A 41 5.36 12.43 8.88
CA PHE A 41 4.96 12.71 10.26
C PHE A 41 3.44 12.71 10.37
N ARG A 42 2.92 12.17 11.47
CA ARG A 42 1.49 12.21 11.77
C ARG A 42 1.11 13.62 12.20
N MET A 43 0.07 14.19 11.58
CA MET A 43 -0.44 15.49 12.01
C MET A 43 -1.39 15.39 13.19
N SER A 44 -1.30 16.39 14.07
CA SER A 44 -2.26 16.69 15.11
C SER A 44 -2.65 18.16 15.05
N LEU A 45 -3.94 18.48 15.20
CA LEU A 45 -4.45 19.86 15.18
C LEU A 45 -5.54 20.02 16.24
N ARG A 46 -5.58 21.17 16.94
CA ARG A 46 -6.70 21.52 17.83
C ARG A 46 -7.77 22.27 17.03
N LYS A 47 -8.98 21.71 16.92
CA LYS A 47 -10.11 22.29 16.17
C LYS A 47 -11.43 22.10 16.94
N HIS A 48 -12.45 22.86 16.59
CA HIS A 48 -13.79 22.71 17.16
C HIS A 48 -14.43 21.43 16.62
N ASP A 49 -15.00 20.64 17.52
CA ASP A 49 -15.82 19.48 17.19
C ASP A 49 -17.28 19.83 17.48
N PRO A 50 -18.17 19.90 16.47
CA PRO A 50 -19.56 20.33 16.66
C PRO A 50 -20.39 19.34 17.47
N ILE A 51 -20.02 18.05 17.48
CA ILE A 51 -20.77 17.03 18.24
C ILE A 51 -20.55 17.21 19.74
N VAL A 52 -19.33 17.56 20.12
CA VAL A 52 -18.94 17.74 21.53
C VAL A 52 -19.04 19.21 21.96
N ASN A 53 -19.26 20.11 21.00
CA ASN A 53 -19.31 21.56 21.16
C ASN A 53 -18.11 22.16 21.91
N ARG A 54 -16.90 21.66 21.65
CA ARG A 54 -15.66 22.15 22.26
C ARG A 54 -14.46 21.98 21.34
N HIS A 55 -13.38 22.70 21.63
CA HIS A 55 -12.11 22.53 20.91
C HIS A 55 -11.34 21.32 21.43
N VAL A 56 -11.19 20.32 20.57
CA VAL A 56 -10.54 19.04 20.87
C VAL A 56 -9.34 18.82 19.95
N MET A 57 -8.50 17.85 20.31
CA MET A 57 -7.37 17.46 19.47
C MET A 57 -7.86 16.52 18.37
N PHE A 58 -7.38 16.72 17.14
CA PHE A 58 -7.64 15.86 16.00
C PHE A 58 -6.35 15.18 15.59
N TYR A 59 -6.39 13.87 15.41
CA TYR A 59 -5.23 13.07 15.01
C TYR A 59 -5.39 12.49 13.62
N GLN A 60 -4.33 12.50 12.83
CA GLN A 60 -4.36 11.93 11.49
C GLN A 60 -4.72 10.44 11.50
N LYS A 61 -5.77 10.11 10.73
CA LYS A 61 -6.19 8.74 10.46
C LYS A 61 -5.10 8.04 9.66
N HIS A 62 -4.73 6.83 10.09
CA HIS A 62 -3.73 6.04 9.38
C HIS A 62 -4.18 5.77 7.94
N MET A 63 -3.36 6.17 6.96
CA MET A 63 -3.62 5.85 5.56
C MET A 63 -3.37 4.35 5.37
N LYS A 64 -4.39 3.58 4.98
CA LYS A 64 -4.16 2.17 4.62
C LYS A 64 -3.17 2.14 3.46
N SER A 65 -2.05 1.42 3.62
CA SER A 65 -1.12 1.20 2.52
C SER A 65 -1.89 0.58 1.35
N LYS A 66 -1.74 1.11 0.14
CA LYS A 66 -2.37 0.52 -1.05
C LYS A 66 -2.02 -0.97 -1.10
N SER A 67 -3.01 -1.84 -0.94
CA SER A 67 -2.78 -3.27 -0.99
C SER A 67 -2.23 -3.63 -2.37
N LYS A 68 -1.27 -4.56 -2.42
CA LYS A 68 -0.75 -5.08 -3.69
C LYS A 68 -1.92 -5.65 -4.47
N LYS A 69 -2.26 -5.05 -5.62
CA LYS A 69 -3.38 -5.51 -6.46
C LYS A 69 -3.16 -6.99 -6.79
N LYS A 70 -4.12 -7.85 -6.46
CA LYS A 70 -4.08 -9.27 -6.87
C LYS A 70 -4.17 -9.32 -8.40
N LEU A 71 -3.39 -10.19 -9.04
CA LEU A 71 -3.49 -10.39 -10.49
C LEU A 71 -4.90 -10.91 -10.84
N THR A 72 -5.55 -10.26 -11.80
CA THR A 72 -6.83 -10.71 -12.36
C THR A 72 -6.65 -11.97 -13.19
N LEU A 73 -7.72 -12.75 -13.41
CA LEU A 73 -7.67 -13.99 -14.21
C LEU A 73 -7.15 -13.72 -15.64
N HIS A 74 -7.61 -12.63 -16.25
CA HIS A 74 -7.12 -12.17 -17.54
C HIS A 74 -5.61 -11.85 -17.50
N GLY A 75 -5.14 -11.17 -16.45
CA GLY A 75 -3.70 -10.88 -16.28
C GLY A 75 -2.85 -12.14 -16.10
N ILE A 76 -3.39 -13.19 -15.48
CA ILE A 76 -2.72 -14.49 -15.36
C ILE A 76 -2.64 -15.17 -16.73
N ASN A 77 -3.73 -15.19 -17.49
CA ASN A 77 -3.78 -15.83 -18.81
C ASN A 77 -2.87 -15.10 -19.81
N TYR A 78 -2.85 -13.76 -19.79
CA TYR A 78 -1.93 -12.97 -20.59
C TYR A 78 -0.47 -13.23 -20.21
N ALA A 79 -0.16 -13.32 -18.92
CA ALA A 79 1.19 -13.66 -18.46
C ALA A 79 1.63 -15.05 -18.94
N ARG A 80 0.72 -16.04 -18.96
CA ARG A 80 0.98 -17.38 -19.52
C ARG A 80 1.19 -17.34 -21.03
N PHE A 81 0.29 -16.67 -21.75
CA PHE A 81 0.34 -16.58 -23.20
C PHE A 81 1.61 -15.89 -23.71
N THR A 82 1.98 -14.77 -23.10
CA THR A 82 3.16 -14.00 -23.54
C THR A 82 4.48 -14.70 -23.26
N GLY A 83 4.53 -15.67 -22.34
CA GLY A 83 5.72 -16.47 -22.04
C GLY A 83 6.91 -15.68 -21.48
N LYS A 84 6.84 -14.34 -21.38
CA LYS A 84 7.96 -13.51 -20.96
C LYS A 84 8.27 -13.73 -19.49
N ASN A 85 9.53 -14.06 -19.20
CA ASN A 85 10.03 -14.31 -17.83
C ASN A 85 9.60 -13.26 -16.80
N LYS A 86 9.53 -11.97 -17.18
CA LYS A 86 9.09 -10.89 -16.28
C LYS A 86 7.65 -11.04 -15.79
N ASN A 87 6.74 -11.52 -16.65
CA ASN A 87 5.31 -11.68 -16.32
C ASN A 87 5.02 -13.02 -15.62
N LEU A 88 5.83 -14.05 -15.90
CA LEU A 88 5.69 -15.38 -15.31
C LEU A 88 6.27 -15.48 -13.90
N ARG A 89 7.34 -14.74 -13.58
CA ARG A 89 7.97 -14.70 -12.24
C ARG A 89 6.99 -14.63 -11.05
N PRO A 90 5.98 -13.75 -11.02
CA PRO A 90 5.02 -13.73 -9.91
C PRO A 90 4.16 -14.99 -9.82
N LEU A 91 3.87 -15.65 -10.94
CA LEU A 91 3.13 -16.91 -10.98
C LEU A 91 4.01 -18.08 -10.50
N LEU A 92 5.25 -18.15 -10.99
CA LEU A 92 6.23 -19.16 -10.58
C LEU A 92 6.52 -19.06 -9.07
N LYS A 93 6.78 -17.86 -8.56
CA LYS A 93 6.98 -17.63 -7.12
C LYS A 93 5.78 -18.05 -6.28
N ARG A 94 4.55 -17.97 -6.82
CA ARG A 94 3.34 -18.47 -6.15
C ARG A 94 3.30 -20.00 -6.14
N VAL A 95 3.70 -20.66 -7.22
CA VAL A 95 3.79 -22.13 -7.30
C VAL A 95 4.88 -22.64 -6.38
N GLU A 96 6.10 -22.09 -6.44
CA GLU A 96 7.23 -22.39 -5.54
C GLU A 96 6.82 -22.24 -4.08
N LYS A 97 6.18 -21.12 -3.73
CA LYS A 97 5.66 -20.91 -2.38
C LYS A 97 4.68 -22.02 -1.99
N SER A 98 3.72 -22.35 -2.87
CA SER A 98 2.73 -23.40 -2.59
C SER A 98 3.37 -24.78 -2.43
N TYR A 99 4.44 -25.07 -3.18
CA TYR A 99 5.24 -26.29 -3.06
C TYR A 99 5.97 -26.36 -1.72
N LEU A 100 6.68 -25.29 -1.32
CA LEU A 100 7.39 -25.20 -0.04
C LEU A 100 6.47 -25.38 1.17
N TYR A 101 5.25 -24.83 1.11
CA TYR A 101 4.25 -24.99 2.19
C TYR A 101 3.42 -26.28 2.05
N GLY A 102 3.90 -27.25 1.26
CA GLY A 102 3.34 -28.60 1.21
C GLY A 102 1.96 -28.70 0.57
N LYS A 103 1.49 -27.68 -0.17
CA LYS A 103 0.17 -27.73 -0.82
C LYS A 103 0.07 -28.87 -1.84
N PHE A 104 1.19 -29.22 -2.47
CA PHE A 104 1.29 -30.31 -3.46
C PHE A 104 1.84 -31.61 -2.86
N ASN A 105 2.27 -31.60 -1.59
CA ASN A 105 2.81 -32.77 -0.92
C ASN A 105 1.76 -33.33 0.04
N LYS A 106 1.15 -34.46 -0.31
CA LYS A 106 0.49 -35.28 0.71
C LYS A 106 0.76 -36.78 0.63
N LEU A 107 1.82 -37.25 -0.09
CA LEU A 107 2.52 -38.56 0.02
C LEU A 107 2.95 -39.21 -1.35
N ILE A 108 2.67 -38.63 -2.52
CA ILE A 108 2.65 -39.39 -3.82
C ILE A 108 3.60 -38.92 -4.96
N ASP A 109 4.37 -37.84 -4.86
CA ASP A 109 5.23 -37.38 -6.01
C ASP A 109 6.45 -38.28 -6.33
N SER A 110 6.50 -39.51 -5.81
CA SER A 110 7.54 -40.53 -6.07
C SER A 110 7.56 -41.05 -7.52
N THR A 111 6.50 -40.81 -8.30
CA THR A 111 6.35 -41.29 -9.68
C THR A 111 7.02 -40.41 -10.74
N TYR A 112 7.25 -39.11 -10.49
CA TYR A 112 7.82 -38.22 -11.52
C TYR A 112 9.34 -38.23 -11.60
N ARG A 113 10.04 -38.90 -10.67
CA ARG A 113 11.51 -38.91 -10.61
C ARG A 113 12.18 -40.00 -11.43
N SER A 114 11.44 -40.95 -11.98
CA SER A 114 12.00 -42.10 -12.71
C SER A 114 12.23 -41.86 -14.21
N LEU A 115 11.95 -40.67 -14.74
CA LEU A 115 12.29 -40.36 -16.14
C LEU A 115 13.74 -39.85 -16.21
N PRO A 116 14.64 -40.53 -16.94
CA PRO A 116 16.03 -40.12 -17.05
C PRO A 116 16.14 -38.79 -17.80
N ARG A 117 16.98 -37.90 -17.28
CA ARG A 117 17.30 -36.62 -17.94
C ARG A 117 18.10 -36.92 -19.21
N MET A 118 17.51 -36.68 -20.37
CA MET A 118 18.26 -36.63 -21.62
C MET A 118 18.85 -35.24 -21.81
N SER A 119 20.15 -35.21 -22.08
CA SER A 119 20.94 -34.08 -22.61
C SER A 119 20.48 -33.69 -24.01
#